data_AF-A0A0S2DMW6-F1
#
_entry.id   AF-A0A0S2DMW6-F1
#
_cell.length_a   1.000
_cell.length_b   1.000
_cell.length_c   1.000
_cell.angle_alpha   90.00
_cell.angle_beta   90.00
_cell.angle_gamma   90.00
#
_symmetry.space_group_name_H-M   'P 1'
#
loop_
_entity.id
_entity.type
_entity.pdbx_description
1 polymer ?
#
loop_
_entity_poly.entity_id
_entity_poly.type
_entity_poly.pdbx_seq_one_letter_code
_entity_poly.pdbx_strand_id
1 'polypeptide(L)'
;MSDEAIYENALAGYLVAKEQQARLRTWHDDEIVAFARYFLEKRPEEYAEFLRQEKEFNEIEPDLALAVRHLIWQWMPDLDFPDCDELFGKFRDYVKSDRV
;
A
#
# COMPACT_ATOMS: atom_id res chain seq x y z
N MET A 1 -20.60 -30.41 1.78
CA MET A 1 -19.24 -29.82 1.69
C MET A 1 -18.35 -30.66 2.58
N SER A 2 -17.26 -31.23 2.06
CA SER A 2 -16.29 -31.99 2.86
C SER A 2 -15.18 -31.06 3.34
N ASP A 3 -14.60 -31.36 4.49
CA ASP A 3 -13.47 -30.62 5.06
C ASP A 3 -12.27 -30.57 4.09
N GLU A 4 -12.11 -31.61 3.26
CA GLU A 4 -11.12 -31.69 2.18
C GLU A 4 -11.26 -30.54 1.18
N ALA A 5 -12.49 -30.23 0.74
CA ALA A 5 -12.74 -29.18 -0.25
C ALA A 5 -12.52 -27.77 0.32
N ILE A 6 -12.69 -27.61 1.64
CA ILE A 6 -12.38 -26.35 2.34
C ILE A 6 -10.86 -26.19 2.44
N TYR A 7 -10.15 -27.26 2.79
CA TYR A 7 -8.70 -27.25 2.91
C TYR A 7 -8.01 -26.98 1.56
N GLU A 8 -8.45 -27.63 0.48
CA GLU A 8 -7.89 -27.42 -0.85
C GLU A 8 -8.14 -25.99 -1.37
N ASN A 9 -9.32 -25.41 -1.10
CA ASN A 9 -9.61 -24.03 -1.50
C ASN A 9 -8.76 -23.02 -0.71
N ALA A 10 -8.63 -23.21 0.60
CA ALA A 10 -7.75 -22.38 1.43
C ALA A 10 -6.27 -22.49 0.99
N LEU A 11 -5.81 -23.70 0.67
CA LEU A 11 -4.45 -23.94 0.20
C LEU A 11 -4.21 -23.31 -1.18
N ALA A 12 -5.17 -23.42 -2.09
CA ALA A 12 -5.09 -22.78 -3.41
C ALA A 12 -5.04 -21.25 -3.28
N GLY A 13 -5.89 -20.65 -2.43
CA GLY A 13 -5.86 -19.22 -2.14
C GLY A 13 -4.51 -18.78 -1.54
N TYR A 14 -3.97 -19.56 -0.60
CA TYR A 14 -2.66 -19.30 0.00
C TYR A 14 -1.52 -19.39 -1.02
N LEU A 15 -1.54 -20.38 -1.91
CA LEU A 15 -0.52 -20.54 -2.95
C LEU A 15 -0.56 -19.39 -3.96
N VAL A 16 -1.76 -18.95 -4.37
CA VAL A 16 -1.93 -17.79 -5.25
C VAL A 16 -1.42 -16.52 -4.59
N ALA A 17 -1.80 -16.27 -3.33
CA ALA A 17 -1.33 -15.11 -2.58
C ALA A 17 0.20 -15.11 -2.41
N LYS A 18 0.79 -16.28 -2.15
CA LYS A 18 2.24 -16.45 -2.00
C LYS A 18 2.99 -16.25 -3.32
N GLU A 19 2.43 -16.73 -4.43
CA GLU A 19 3.03 -16.54 -5.76
C GLU A 19 2.92 -15.08 -6.21
N GLN A 20 1.80 -14.41 -5.94
CA GLN A 20 1.65 -12.97 -6.15
C GLN A 20 2.67 -12.21 -5.32
N GLN A 21 2.79 -12.50 -4.02
CA GLN A 21 3.77 -11.86 -3.14
C GLN A 21 5.22 -12.10 -3.59
N ALA A 22 5.53 -13.27 -4.17
CA ALA A 22 6.86 -13.56 -4.69
C ALA A 22 7.21 -12.81 -5.99
N ARG A 23 6.21 -12.30 -6.71
CA ARG A 23 6.37 -11.55 -7.97
C ARG A 23 6.40 -10.04 -7.76
N LEU A 24 5.96 -9.56 -6.61
CA LEU A 24 5.97 -8.15 -6.29
C LEU A 24 7.39 -7.60 -6.25
N ARG A 25 7.53 -6.39 -6.75
CA ARG A 25 8.73 -5.59 -6.61
C ARG A 25 9.07 -5.44 -5.13
N THR A 26 10.33 -5.68 -4.77
CA THR A 26 10.78 -5.39 -3.40
C THR A 26 10.96 -3.88 -3.24
N TRP A 27 10.15 -3.26 -2.38
CA TRP A 27 10.28 -1.86 -2.00
C TRP A 27 11.36 -1.67 -0.93
N HIS A 28 12.28 -0.74 -1.17
CA HIS A 28 13.28 -0.35 -0.17
C HIS A 28 12.80 0.83 0.69
N ASP A 29 13.29 0.91 1.94
CA ASP A 29 12.94 1.97 2.90
C ASP A 29 13.19 3.38 2.35
N ASP A 30 14.26 3.57 1.58
CA ASP A 30 14.59 4.86 0.95
C ASP A 30 13.58 5.26 -0.14
N GLU A 31 13.01 4.30 -0.86
CA GLU A 31 11.96 4.55 -1.84
C GLU A 31 10.64 4.96 -1.17
N ILE A 32 10.33 4.34 -0.04
CA ILE A 32 9.15 4.70 0.77
C ILE A 32 9.32 6.12 1.32
N VAL A 33 10.51 6.47 1.82
CA VAL A 33 10.84 7.83 2.26
C VAL A 33 10.82 8.83 1.09
N ALA A 34 11.30 8.44 -0.09
CA ALA A 34 11.26 9.28 -1.28
C ALA A 34 9.80 9.57 -1.71
N PHE A 35 8.93 8.56 -1.68
CA PHE A 35 7.51 8.76 -1.93
C PHE A 35 6.87 9.68 -0.88
N ALA A 36 7.16 9.49 0.41
CA ALA A 36 6.63 10.34 1.48
C ALA A 36 6.97 11.82 1.24
N ARG A 37 8.23 12.11 0.84
CA ARG A 37 8.67 13.46 0.48
C ARG A 37 7.97 13.99 -0.76
N TYR A 38 7.84 13.17 -1.80
CA TYR A 38 7.13 13.52 -3.02
C TYR A 38 5.66 13.87 -2.74
N PHE A 39 4.98 13.07 -1.91
CA PHE A 39 3.59 13.32 -1.53
C PHE A 39 3.46 14.63 -0.75
N LEU A 40 4.28 14.83 0.28
CA LEU A 40 4.30 16.09 1.03
C LEU A 40 4.54 17.32 0.13
N GLU A 41 5.44 17.21 -0.86
CA GLU A 41 5.74 18.32 -1.78
C GLU A 41 4.57 18.61 -2.72
N LYS A 42 3.95 17.58 -3.31
CA LYS A 42 2.91 17.78 -4.34
C LYS A 42 1.56 18.12 -3.77
N ARG A 43 1.21 17.53 -2.63
CA ARG A 43 -0.13 17.64 -2.04
C ARG A 43 -0.05 17.69 -0.51
N PRO A 44 0.50 18.76 0.07
CA PRO A 44 0.78 18.85 1.51
C PRO A 44 -0.48 18.74 2.38
N GLU A 45 -1.62 19.25 1.90
CA GLU A 45 -2.91 19.19 2.62
C GLU A 45 -3.44 17.76 2.68
N GLU A 46 -3.45 17.05 1.54
CA GLU A 46 -3.83 15.63 1.47
C GLU A 46 -2.86 14.75 2.26
N TYR A 47 -1.56 15.10 2.29
CA TYR A 47 -0.57 14.41 3.12
C TYR A 47 -0.89 14.56 4.62
N ALA A 48 -1.18 15.78 5.08
CA ALA A 48 -1.54 16.02 6.47
C ALA A 48 -2.83 15.29 6.86
N GLU A 49 -3.83 15.30 5.98
CA GLU A 49 -5.08 14.56 6.21
C GLU A 49 -4.87 13.05 6.24
N PHE A 50 -4.03 12.52 5.35
CA PHE A 50 -3.65 11.11 5.36
C PHE A 50 -3.01 10.70 6.69
N LEU A 51 -2.04 11.49 7.19
CA LEU A 51 -1.40 11.24 8.49
C LEU A 51 -2.43 11.27 9.63
N ARG A 52 -3.36 12.23 9.61
CA ARG A 52 -4.41 12.35 10.61
C ARG A 52 -5.31 11.12 10.61
N GLN A 53 -5.81 10.72 9.45
CA GLN A 53 -6.70 9.56 9.31
C GLN A 53 -6.01 8.25 9.71
N GLU A 54 -4.76 8.05 9.30
CA GLU A 54 -3.98 6.86 9.66
C GLU A 54 -3.77 6.78 11.18
N LYS A 55 -3.48 7.91 11.83
CA LYS A 55 -3.21 7.99 13.27
C LYS A 55 -4.47 7.87 14.13
N GLU A 56 -5.56 8.54 13.73
CA GLU A 56 -6.78 8.63 14.53
C GLU A 56 -7.72 7.43 14.31
N PHE A 57 -7.78 6.90 13.08
CA PHE A 57 -8.76 5.88 12.70
C PHE A 57 -8.13 4.59 12.19
N ASN A 58 -6.83 4.58 11.87
CA ASN A 58 -6.16 3.45 11.23
C ASN A 58 -6.87 3.03 9.91
N GLU A 59 -7.55 3.99 9.29
CA GLU A 59 -8.36 3.83 8.08
C GLU A 59 -8.23 5.11 7.26
N ILE A 60 -8.09 4.94 5.95
CA ILE A 60 -8.01 6.05 5.00
C ILE A 60 -9.32 6.08 4.21
N GLU A 61 -9.94 7.24 4.14
CA GLU A 61 -11.16 7.46 3.37
C GLU A 61 -10.95 7.02 1.91
N PRO A 62 -11.93 6.34 1.28
CA PRO A 62 -11.75 5.74 -0.05
C PRO A 62 -11.25 6.70 -1.12
N ASP A 63 -11.77 7.93 -1.14
CA ASP A 63 -11.39 8.94 -2.12
C ASP A 63 -9.93 9.40 -1.93
N LEU A 64 -9.50 9.57 -0.67
CA LEU A 64 -8.11 9.89 -0.36
C LEU A 64 -7.19 8.71 -0.70
N ALA A 65 -7.59 7.48 -0.39
CA ALA A 65 -6.83 6.28 -0.73
C ALA A 65 -6.63 6.14 -2.26
N LEU A 66 -7.66 6.46 -3.05
CA LEU A 66 -7.59 6.49 -4.51
C LEU A 66 -6.72 7.64 -5.02
N ALA A 67 -6.84 8.84 -4.44
CA ALA A 67 -6.01 9.99 -4.78
C ALA A 67 -4.52 9.71 -4.56
N VAL A 68 -4.16 9.05 -3.46
CA VAL A 68 -2.77 8.64 -3.16
C VAL A 68 -2.28 7.59 -4.16
N ARG A 69 -3.10 6.61 -4.55
CA ARG A 69 -2.73 5.64 -5.61
C ARG A 69 -2.46 6.31 -6.94
N HIS A 70 -3.32 7.24 -7.35
CA HIS A 70 -3.06 8.05 -8.53
C HIS A 70 -1.77 8.86 -8.41
N LEU A 71 -1.44 9.36 -7.22
CA LEU A 71 -0.18 10.06 -6.99
C LEU A 71 1.04 9.13 -7.10
N ILE A 72 0.93 7.88 -6.65
CA ILE A 72 1.97 6.84 -6.84
C ILE A 72 2.19 6.62 -8.34
N TRP A 73 1.14 6.43 -9.14
CA TRP A 73 1.31 6.28 -10.59
C TRP A 73 1.81 7.56 -11.28
N GLN A 74 1.50 8.74 -10.75
CA GLN A 74 2.12 9.98 -11.27
C GLN A 74 3.63 10.02 -10.99
N TRP A 75 4.07 9.46 -9.86
CA TRP A 75 5.47 9.37 -9.48
C TRP A 75 6.21 8.27 -10.25
N MET A 76 5.58 7.11 -10.44
CA MET A 76 6.06 5.97 -11.23
C MET A 76 4.98 5.49 -12.22
N PRO A 77 4.95 6.05 -13.45
CA PRO A 77 3.90 5.77 -14.43
C PRO A 77 3.82 4.31 -14.92
N ASP A 78 4.94 3.60 -14.92
CA ASP A 78 5.03 2.22 -15.40
C ASP A 78 4.79 1.18 -14.29
N LEU A 79 4.41 1.63 -13.09
CA LEU A 79 4.17 0.76 -11.94
C LEU A 79 2.85 0.01 -12.12
N ASP A 80 2.88 -1.30 -11.93
CA ASP A 80 1.66 -2.10 -11.99
C ASP A 80 0.77 -1.89 -10.75
N PHE A 81 -0.47 -2.38 -10.82
CA PHE A 81 -1.41 -2.22 -9.72
C PHE A 81 -0.96 -2.92 -8.43
N PRO A 82 -0.52 -4.19 -8.45
CA PRO A 82 -0.04 -4.87 -7.25
C PRO A 82 1.11 -4.14 -6.53
N ASP A 83 2.12 -3.66 -7.27
CA ASP A 83 3.26 -2.94 -6.69
C ASP A 83 2.82 -1.57 -6.12
N CYS A 84 1.86 -0.90 -6.78
CA CYS A 84 1.26 0.34 -6.28
C CYS A 84 0.54 0.12 -4.93
N ASP A 85 -0.25 -0.95 -4.84
CA ASP A 85 -1.00 -1.29 -3.63
C ASP A 85 -0.06 -1.67 -2.48
N GLU A 86 1.04 -2.38 -2.80
CA GLU A 86 2.08 -2.68 -1.81
C GLU A 86 2.77 -1.41 -1.31
N LEU A 87 3.21 -0.51 -2.20
CA LEU A 87 3.84 0.76 -1.79
C LEU A 87 2.91 1.57 -0.89
N PHE A 88 1.62 1.64 -1.21
CA PHE A 88 0.63 2.29 -0.36
C PHE A 88 0.59 1.68 1.05
N GLY A 89 0.57 0.35 1.16
CA GLY A 89 0.63 -0.35 2.44
C GLY A 89 1.94 -0.06 3.20
N LYS A 90 3.09 -0.15 2.53
CA LYS A 90 4.40 0.15 3.11
C LYS A 90 4.50 1.60 3.61
N PHE A 91 3.91 2.54 2.88
CA PHE A 91 3.86 3.93 3.30
C PHE A 91 3.00 4.12 4.57
N ARG A 92 1.87 3.42 4.69
CA ARG A 92 1.08 3.41 5.94
C ARG A 92 1.89 2.87 7.12
N ASP A 93 2.61 1.75 6.92
CA ASP A 93 3.49 1.18 7.95
C ASP A 93 4.61 2.15 8.34
N TYR A 94 5.20 2.84 7.36
CA TYR A 94 6.21 3.86 7.60
C TYR A 94 5.66 5.02 8.46
N VAL A 95 4.47 5.53 8.14
CA VAL A 95 3.81 6.61 8.91
C VAL A 95 3.53 6.18 10.35
N LYS A 96 3.08 4.93 10.56
CA LYS A 96 2.81 4.37 11.90
C LYS A 96 4.06 4.18 12.75
N SER A 97 5.22 3.98 12.12
CA SER A 97 6.48 3.74 12.84
C SER A 97 7.06 4.98 13.54
N ASP A 98 6.33 6.10 13.58
CA ASP A 98 6.71 7.37 14.23
C ASP A 98 8.04 7.96 13.70
N ARG A 99 8.41 7.64 12.45
CA ARG A 99 9.59 8.20 11.76
C ARG A 99 9.32 9.56 11.09
N VAL A 100 8.20 10.22 11.41
CA VAL A 100 7.79 11.52 10.89
C VAL A 100 7.65 12.53 12.03
#